data_AF-R5PEQ3-F1
#
_entry.id   AF-R5PEQ3-F1
#
_cell.length_a   1.000
_cell.length_b   1.000
_cell.length_c   1.000
_cell.angle_alpha   90.00
_cell.angle_beta   90.00
_cell.angle_gamma   90.00
#
_symmetry.space_group_name_H-M   'P 1'
#
loop_
_entity.id
_entity.type
_entity.pdbx_description
1 polymer ?
#
loop_
_entity_poly.entity_id
_entity_poly.type
_entity_poly.pdbx_seq_one_letter_code
_entity_poly.pdbx_strand_id
1 'polypeptide(L)'
;MAVKLEQLKYIIKKHFAHEFQILNREGSMDDLLEAMSERYLEKLVPHERRFYLPDLEVNFYRSLVIYRDVNDKGGTQYNSIREAVLTLIFQKTRFLFYNTKGKTSYIVPRNLRELRTIISLLFNMQDYWEGDVRPEYNKQLFLKYFFETWIPNNLSKRNQIIIQALRDSEVVSRNKVLVNFLALRLGADEKEVDFNKLYPGLSAIVHDQNKPYNISISDVQMLLDELEIQCIANSDNLKLIFAIKTLYSVWLYQYYDELTATLEIDKASLPEVFKSEFMSDVSNYKKLIGGSFINDDINNIIPPDIKSNSRALRVIDGSVLNVLLNELSKVQANQNDISVTLKEEDRESAYKISVSLAVQLVEFFALTISRMSDSKKRPYRMLSEVYYDFDASPNNKNYLFDLMSCMYNLLDIPQAYRRFNFLEGIAKKTKDSLYNQLQGKYKNRLASKVSIRNMEVLDQFILHLQKHRPQGSSNDIEVLSNFFNSAGTFEIYTYDAETDKNHYKIAFEFLKDILGNLLLEIDKQESGRKIFNAIFSGNSISSTDIIKREININIGLYKNKRNGVGTIKRKLDDRNPEFINDQEYINLKRSLFDKPYYTYNMAMNLLQILQKRFNG
;
A
#
# COMPACT_ATOMS: atom_id res chain seq x y z
N MET A 1 -27.20 -30.54 37.39
CA MET A 1 -25.76 -30.72 37.06
C MET A 1 -25.58 -30.31 35.60
N ALA A 2 -24.64 -29.41 35.29
CA ALA A 2 -24.30 -29.08 33.90
C ALA A 2 -23.08 -29.91 33.50
N VAL A 3 -23.20 -30.78 32.50
CA VAL A 3 -22.15 -31.73 32.11
C VAL A 3 -22.08 -31.84 30.59
N LYS A 4 -20.87 -31.94 30.02
CA LYS A 4 -20.68 -32.35 28.62
C LYS A 4 -20.73 -33.87 28.57
N LEU A 5 -21.79 -34.43 27.99
CA LEU A 5 -22.00 -35.88 27.95
C LEU A 5 -20.83 -36.62 27.30
N GLU A 6 -20.24 -36.08 26.23
CA GLU A 6 -19.06 -36.65 25.58
C GLU A 6 -17.83 -36.77 26.50
N GLN A 7 -17.60 -35.77 27.36
CA GLN A 7 -16.49 -35.82 28.32
C GLN A 7 -16.76 -36.86 29.40
N LEU A 8 -18.01 -36.95 29.86
CA LEU A 8 -18.41 -37.95 30.84
C LEU A 8 -18.31 -39.36 30.23
N LYS A 9 -18.73 -39.53 28.98
CA LYS A 9 -18.59 -40.76 28.18
C LYS A 9 -17.14 -41.20 28.10
N TYR A 10 -16.26 -40.28 27.72
CA TYR A 10 -14.82 -40.54 27.62
C TYR A 10 -14.22 -40.98 28.97
N ILE A 11 -14.59 -40.33 30.07
CA ILE A 11 -14.13 -40.70 31.41
C ILE A 11 -14.64 -42.09 31.80
N ILE A 12 -15.92 -42.38 31.55
CA ILE A 12 -16.52 -43.70 31.82
C ILE A 12 -15.85 -44.78 30.95
N LYS A 13 -15.63 -44.51 29.67
CA LYS A 13 -14.91 -45.41 28.76
C LYS A 13 -13.50 -45.71 29.27
N LYS A 14 -12.77 -44.68 29.71
CA LYS A 14 -11.43 -44.84 30.29
C LYS A 14 -11.46 -45.61 31.61
N HIS A 15 -12.49 -45.42 32.43
CA HIS A 15 -12.70 -46.17 33.65
C HIS A 15 -12.95 -47.65 33.36
N PHE A 16 -13.87 -47.97 32.45
CA PHE A 16 -14.11 -49.35 32.02
C PHE A 16 -12.88 -49.98 31.36
N ALA A 17 -12.14 -49.24 30.54
CA ALA A 17 -10.89 -49.74 29.97
C ALA A 17 -9.86 -50.11 31.06
N HIS A 18 -9.82 -49.38 32.17
CA HIS A 18 -8.99 -49.69 33.32
C HIS A 18 -9.52 -50.89 34.12
N GLU A 19 -10.82 -50.94 34.37
CA GLU A 19 -11.48 -52.00 35.14
C GLU A 19 -11.43 -53.36 34.42
N PHE A 20 -11.54 -53.37 33.10
CA PHE A 20 -11.55 -54.57 32.25
C PHE A 20 -10.19 -54.85 31.57
N GLN A 21 -9.07 -54.34 32.12
CA GLN A 21 -7.70 -54.50 31.58
C GLN A 21 -7.30 -55.95 31.20
N ILE A 22 -7.91 -56.95 31.83
CA ILE A 22 -7.61 -58.38 31.64
C ILE A 22 -8.11 -58.94 30.29
N LEU A 23 -9.08 -58.28 29.64
CA LEU A 23 -9.71 -58.76 28.39
C LEU A 23 -9.08 -58.18 27.11
N ASN A 24 -8.01 -57.39 27.23
CA ASN A 24 -7.47 -56.53 26.17
C ASN A 24 -6.56 -57.23 25.13
N ARG A 25 -6.61 -58.56 25.01
CA ARG A 25 -5.71 -59.35 24.12
C ARG A 25 -6.27 -59.62 22.72
N GLU A 26 -7.56 -59.39 22.47
CA GLU A 26 -8.23 -59.75 21.22
C GLU A 26 -8.93 -58.55 20.57
N GLY A 27 -8.16 -57.53 20.15
CA GLY A 27 -8.42 -56.61 19.02
C GLY A 27 -9.79 -55.91 18.78
N SER A 28 -10.84 -56.11 19.59
CA SER A 28 -12.24 -55.74 19.26
C SER A 28 -12.99 -55.07 20.43
N MET A 29 -12.29 -54.65 21.49
CA MET A 29 -12.94 -54.20 22.73
C MET A 29 -13.39 -52.73 22.73
N ASP A 30 -12.90 -51.89 21.80
CA ASP A 30 -13.20 -50.45 21.83
C ASP A 30 -14.67 -50.16 21.56
N ASP A 31 -15.27 -50.84 20.59
CA ASP A 31 -16.71 -50.75 20.27
C ASP A 31 -17.58 -51.22 21.44
N LEU A 32 -17.14 -52.26 22.17
CA LEU A 32 -17.84 -52.75 23.35
C LEU A 32 -17.77 -51.74 24.50
N LEU A 33 -16.59 -51.17 24.74
CA LEU A 33 -16.40 -50.12 25.76
C LEU A 33 -17.21 -48.87 25.43
N GLU A 34 -17.29 -48.50 24.16
CA GLU A 34 -18.14 -47.43 23.65
C GLU A 34 -19.61 -47.72 23.99
N ALA A 35 -20.12 -48.89 23.59
CA ALA A 35 -21.51 -49.28 23.84
C ALA A 35 -21.84 -49.38 25.34
N MET A 36 -20.91 -49.90 26.18
CA MET A 36 -21.09 -49.94 27.63
C MET A 36 -21.13 -48.54 28.24
N SER A 37 -20.27 -47.63 27.78
CA SER A 37 -20.25 -46.25 28.24
C SER A 37 -21.53 -45.50 27.87
N GLU A 38 -22.09 -45.74 26.67
CA GLU A 38 -23.39 -45.18 26.24
C GLU A 38 -24.53 -45.68 27.12
N ARG A 39 -24.65 -47.00 27.31
CA ARG A 39 -25.69 -47.60 28.15
C ARG A 39 -25.62 -47.13 29.59
N TYR A 40 -24.41 -46.96 30.12
CA TYR A 40 -24.22 -46.41 31.45
C TYR A 40 -24.70 -44.96 31.53
N LEU A 41 -24.36 -44.13 30.54
CA LEU A 41 -24.82 -42.74 30.46
C LEU A 41 -26.34 -42.62 30.30
N GLU A 42 -26.97 -43.50 29.54
CA GLU A 42 -28.42 -43.54 29.40
C GLU A 42 -29.13 -43.86 30.72
N LYS A 43 -28.55 -44.74 31.54
CA LYS A 43 -29.07 -45.04 32.88
C LYS A 43 -28.84 -43.89 33.86
N LEU A 44 -27.65 -43.31 33.84
CA LEU A 44 -27.27 -42.23 34.77
C LEU A 44 -28.03 -40.92 34.47
N VAL A 45 -28.16 -40.58 33.18
CA VAL A 45 -28.84 -39.36 32.72
C VAL A 45 -29.79 -39.75 31.57
N PRO A 46 -31.02 -40.21 31.88
CA PRO A 46 -31.99 -40.63 30.88
C PRO A 46 -32.31 -39.54 29.86
N HIS A 47 -32.47 -39.93 28.59
CA HIS A 47 -32.68 -38.98 27.49
C HIS A 47 -33.85 -38.02 27.74
N GLU A 48 -34.97 -38.54 28.25
CA GLU A 48 -36.20 -37.78 28.56
C GLU A 48 -36.02 -36.72 29.65
N ARG A 49 -34.96 -36.82 30.46
CA ARG A 49 -34.64 -35.88 31.55
C ARG A 49 -33.52 -34.92 31.20
N ARG A 50 -33.03 -34.95 29.95
CA ARG A 50 -31.97 -34.06 29.47
C ARG A 50 -32.58 -32.76 28.97
N PHE A 51 -32.11 -31.65 29.55
CA PHE A 51 -32.31 -30.33 28.99
C PHE A 51 -31.04 -29.92 28.24
N TYR A 52 -31.12 -29.89 26.92
CA TYR A 52 -30.02 -29.41 26.09
C TYR A 52 -30.10 -27.89 25.98
N LEU A 53 -29.07 -27.20 26.47
CA LEU A 53 -28.92 -25.77 26.18
C LEU A 53 -28.60 -25.61 24.69
N PRO A 54 -29.25 -24.64 24.00
CA PRO A 54 -28.94 -24.37 22.61
C PRO A 54 -27.49 -23.89 22.49
N ASP A 55 -26.86 -24.21 21.35
CA ASP A 55 -25.56 -23.65 21.03
C ASP A 55 -25.64 -22.12 20.98
N LEU A 56 -24.59 -21.45 21.46
CA LEU A 56 -24.53 -19.99 21.48
C LEU A 56 -24.65 -19.42 20.06
N GLU A 57 -24.22 -20.16 19.05
CA GLU A 57 -24.29 -19.74 17.65
C GLU A 57 -25.72 -19.40 17.20
N VAL A 58 -26.71 -20.12 17.71
CA VAL A 58 -28.14 -19.86 17.43
C VAL A 58 -28.57 -18.47 17.92
N ASN A 59 -27.88 -17.95 18.95
CA ASN A 59 -28.20 -16.67 19.56
C ASN A 59 -27.35 -15.51 19.02
N PHE A 60 -26.40 -15.75 18.10
CA PHE A 60 -25.52 -14.68 17.61
C PHE A 60 -26.24 -13.49 16.98
N TYR A 61 -27.41 -13.73 16.39
CA TYR A 61 -28.24 -12.72 15.74
C TYR A 61 -29.28 -12.10 16.67
N ARG A 62 -29.40 -12.57 17.92
CA ARG A 62 -30.32 -12.02 18.90
C ARG A 62 -29.73 -10.79 19.57
N SER A 63 -30.60 -9.85 19.95
CA SER A 63 -30.20 -8.66 20.69
C SER A 63 -29.58 -9.01 22.04
N LEU A 64 -28.63 -8.20 22.46
CA LEU A 64 -27.96 -8.33 23.75
C LEU A 64 -28.21 -7.06 24.55
N VAL A 65 -28.63 -7.23 25.81
CA VAL A 65 -28.77 -6.12 26.76
C VAL A 65 -27.85 -6.40 27.94
N ILE A 66 -26.99 -5.44 28.27
CA ILE A 66 -26.03 -5.52 29.37
C ILE A 66 -26.45 -4.52 30.44
N TYR A 67 -26.62 -4.99 31.66
CA TYR A 67 -27.00 -4.19 32.83
C TYR A 67 -25.79 -3.98 33.73
N ARG A 68 -25.52 -2.74 34.18
CA ARG A 68 -24.43 -2.46 35.15
C ARG A 68 -24.74 -3.02 36.53
N ASP A 69 -25.99 -2.93 36.94
CA ASP A 69 -26.50 -3.42 38.21
C ASP A 69 -27.97 -3.85 38.03
N VAL A 70 -28.51 -4.60 38.99
CA VAL A 70 -29.91 -5.03 39.07
C VAL A 70 -30.86 -3.83 39.03
N ASN A 71 -30.41 -2.64 39.44
CA ASN A 71 -31.17 -1.41 39.47
C ASN A 71 -31.07 -0.56 38.19
N ASP A 72 -30.23 -0.94 37.23
CA ASP A 72 -30.04 -0.22 35.97
C ASP A 72 -31.23 -0.45 35.04
N LYS A 73 -32.19 0.48 35.03
CA LYS A 73 -33.43 0.38 34.23
C LYS A 73 -33.21 0.65 32.74
N GLY A 74 -32.01 1.08 32.32
CA GLY A 74 -31.73 1.55 30.96
C GLY A 74 -30.64 0.78 30.23
N GLY A 75 -30.31 -0.44 30.67
CA GLY A 75 -29.17 -1.26 30.23
C GLY A 75 -28.77 -1.12 28.76
N THR A 76 -27.47 -1.17 28.49
CA THR A 76 -26.92 -0.93 27.14
C THR A 76 -27.37 -2.02 26.18
N GLN A 77 -28.15 -1.63 25.17
CA GLN A 77 -28.72 -2.52 24.16
C GLN A 77 -27.88 -2.53 22.88
N TYR A 78 -27.65 -3.73 22.36
CA TYR A 78 -27.01 -3.99 21.07
C TYR A 78 -27.92 -4.81 20.17
N ASN A 79 -27.82 -4.61 18.86
CA ASN A 79 -28.67 -5.29 17.87
C ASN A 79 -28.42 -6.80 17.85
N SER A 80 -27.17 -7.23 18.02
CA SER A 80 -26.80 -8.65 18.01
C SER A 80 -25.61 -8.94 18.93
N ILE A 81 -25.54 -10.16 19.50
CA ILE A 81 -24.39 -10.59 20.33
C ILE A 81 -23.08 -10.44 19.56
N ARG A 82 -23.06 -10.87 18.29
CA ARG A 82 -21.86 -10.81 17.45
C ARG A 82 -21.40 -9.40 17.13
N GLU A 83 -22.29 -8.42 17.16
CA GLU A 83 -21.95 -7.01 16.96
C GLU A 83 -21.52 -6.39 18.28
N ALA A 84 -22.25 -6.67 19.36
CA ALA A 84 -21.95 -6.16 20.70
C ALA A 84 -20.49 -6.40 21.12
N VAL A 85 -20.00 -7.63 20.93
CA VAL A 85 -18.61 -7.98 21.28
C VAL A 85 -17.61 -7.15 20.47
N LEU A 86 -17.81 -7.02 19.15
CA LEU A 86 -16.87 -6.28 18.30
C LEU A 86 -16.92 -4.77 18.56
N THR A 87 -18.12 -4.22 18.74
CA THR A 87 -18.35 -2.83 19.13
C THR A 87 -17.65 -2.55 20.46
N LEU A 88 -17.84 -3.37 21.49
CA LEU A 88 -17.17 -3.20 22.78
C LEU A 88 -15.64 -3.27 22.64
N ILE A 89 -15.09 -4.23 21.89
CA ILE A 89 -13.64 -4.30 21.67
C ILE A 89 -13.14 -2.98 21.05
N PHE A 90 -13.80 -2.49 20.00
CA PHE A 90 -13.39 -1.27 19.32
C PHE A 90 -13.52 -0.03 20.22
N GLN A 91 -14.63 0.11 20.93
CA GLN A 91 -14.88 1.24 21.83
C GLN A 91 -13.85 1.34 22.96
N LYS A 92 -13.40 0.19 23.49
CA LYS A 92 -12.42 0.14 24.59
C LYS A 92 -10.97 0.18 24.13
N THR A 93 -10.64 -0.39 22.97
CA THR A 93 -9.24 -0.65 22.55
C THR A 93 -8.82 -0.02 21.22
N ARG A 94 -9.79 0.36 20.38
CA ARG A 94 -9.61 0.72 18.96
C ARG A 94 -9.13 -0.39 18.04
N PHE A 95 -9.02 -1.63 18.52
CA PHE A 95 -8.85 -2.77 17.65
C PHE A 95 -10.15 -3.07 16.92
N LEU A 96 -10.03 -3.22 15.60
CA LEU A 96 -11.13 -3.37 14.67
C LEU A 96 -11.21 -4.82 14.21
N PHE A 97 -12.41 -5.37 14.21
CA PHE A 97 -12.71 -6.74 13.82
C PHE A 97 -14.02 -6.72 13.06
N TYR A 98 -14.19 -7.60 12.08
CA TYR A 98 -15.41 -7.65 11.28
C TYR A 98 -16.11 -9.01 11.35
N ASN A 99 -17.44 -8.96 11.20
CA ASN A 99 -18.22 -10.12 10.80
C ASN A 99 -18.33 -10.12 9.27
N THR A 100 -18.12 -11.26 8.62
CA THR A 100 -18.41 -11.42 7.20
C THR A 100 -19.88 -11.83 7.04
N LYS A 101 -20.49 -11.56 5.88
CA LYS A 101 -21.86 -12.02 5.61
C LYS A 101 -21.93 -13.55 5.73
N GLY A 102 -22.70 -14.03 6.72
CA GLY A 102 -22.84 -15.46 7.01
C GLY A 102 -21.77 -16.07 7.94
N LYS A 103 -20.69 -15.34 8.29
CA LYS A 103 -19.61 -15.84 9.17
C LYS A 103 -19.35 -14.85 10.31
N THR A 104 -19.56 -15.32 11.55
CA THR A 104 -19.22 -14.55 12.75
C THR A 104 -17.72 -14.63 13.02
N SER A 105 -17.10 -13.51 13.39
CA SER A 105 -15.68 -13.43 13.75
C SER A 105 -15.30 -14.46 14.82
N TYR A 106 -14.09 -15.00 14.76
CA TYR A 106 -13.63 -15.99 15.74
C TYR A 106 -13.31 -15.39 17.12
N ILE A 107 -13.19 -14.05 17.23
CA ILE A 107 -13.08 -13.39 18.53
C ILE A 107 -14.40 -13.44 19.32
N VAL A 108 -15.54 -13.59 18.63
CA VAL A 108 -16.84 -13.76 19.28
C VAL A 108 -16.91 -15.17 19.89
N PRO A 109 -17.07 -15.29 21.22
CA PRO A 109 -17.04 -16.59 21.86
C PRO A 109 -18.16 -17.53 21.42
N ARG A 110 -17.86 -18.83 21.42
CA ARG A 110 -18.78 -19.91 21.01
C ARG A 110 -19.49 -20.57 22.20
N ASN A 111 -19.17 -20.14 23.43
CA ASN A 111 -19.86 -20.61 24.63
C ASN A 111 -20.13 -19.46 25.62
N LEU A 112 -21.18 -19.65 26.43
CA LEU A 112 -21.66 -18.63 27.37
C LEU A 112 -20.63 -18.24 28.44
N ARG A 113 -19.73 -19.16 28.82
CA ARG A 113 -18.71 -18.87 29.84
C ARG A 113 -17.70 -17.87 29.33
N GLU A 114 -17.18 -18.11 28.13
CA GLU A 114 -16.24 -17.18 27.47
C GLU A 114 -16.94 -15.87 27.11
N LEU A 115 -18.19 -15.92 26.63
CA LEU A 115 -18.98 -14.71 26.36
C LEU A 115 -19.11 -13.83 27.61
N ARG A 116 -19.50 -14.42 28.75
CA ARG A 116 -19.57 -13.70 30.02
C ARG A 116 -18.21 -13.12 30.41
N THR A 117 -17.13 -13.89 30.21
CA THR A 117 -15.77 -13.48 30.59
C THR A 117 -15.32 -12.27 29.78
N ILE A 118 -15.43 -12.31 28.45
CA ILE A 118 -14.99 -11.20 27.59
C ILE A 118 -15.88 -9.96 27.78
N ILE A 119 -17.20 -10.13 27.91
CA ILE A 119 -18.11 -9.00 28.18
C ILE A 119 -17.77 -8.36 29.52
N SER A 120 -17.58 -9.15 30.58
CA SER A 120 -17.23 -8.61 31.90
C SER A 120 -15.89 -7.87 31.85
N LEU A 121 -14.90 -8.39 31.12
CA LEU A 121 -13.62 -7.74 30.92
C LEU A 121 -13.79 -6.39 30.20
N LEU A 122 -14.47 -6.36 29.06
CA LEU A 122 -14.64 -5.16 28.23
C LEU A 122 -15.50 -4.10 28.90
N PHE A 123 -16.61 -4.51 29.51
CA PHE A 123 -17.58 -3.60 30.11
C PHE A 123 -17.04 -2.88 31.35
N ASN A 124 -16.08 -3.49 32.04
CA ASN A 124 -15.38 -2.89 33.18
C ASN A 124 -14.26 -1.91 32.75
N MET A 125 -13.90 -1.85 31.47
CA MET A 125 -12.95 -0.85 30.96
C MET A 125 -13.65 0.48 30.70
N GLN A 126 -12.93 1.59 30.83
CA GLN A 126 -13.41 2.90 30.38
C GLN A 126 -13.42 2.98 28.85
N ASP A 127 -14.37 3.71 28.28
CA ASP A 127 -14.39 3.96 26.84
C ASP A 127 -13.21 4.83 26.42
N TYR A 128 -12.73 4.64 25.19
CA TYR A 128 -11.56 5.34 24.68
C TYR A 128 -11.69 6.87 24.70
N TRP A 129 -12.91 7.40 24.65
CA TRP A 129 -13.20 8.84 24.64
C TRP A 129 -13.49 9.45 26.03
N GLU A 130 -13.52 8.64 27.11
CA GLU A 130 -13.90 9.09 28.45
C GLU A 130 -12.67 9.45 29.31
N GLY A 131 -12.21 10.71 29.29
CA GLY A 131 -11.24 11.27 30.26
C GLY A 131 -9.74 11.09 29.90
N ASP A 132 -8.86 11.21 30.91
CA ASP A 132 -7.39 10.96 30.85
C ASP A 132 -7.06 9.45 30.72
N VAL A 133 -7.72 8.77 29.78
CA VAL A 133 -7.52 7.33 29.55
C VAL A 133 -6.05 7.09 29.21
N ARG A 134 -5.50 5.96 29.66
CA ARG A 134 -4.31 5.36 29.08
C ARG A 134 -4.76 4.33 28.04
N PRO A 135 -4.94 4.69 26.75
CA PRO A 135 -5.28 3.76 25.67
C PRO A 135 -4.52 2.45 25.72
N GLU A 136 -3.26 2.53 26.15
CA GLU A 136 -2.34 1.41 26.25
C GLU A 136 -2.75 0.38 27.31
N TYR A 137 -3.38 0.80 28.41
CA TYR A 137 -3.82 -0.12 29.47
C TYR A 137 -4.93 -1.06 28.97
N ASN A 138 -5.95 -0.51 28.32
CA ASN A 138 -7.04 -1.32 27.76
C ASN A 138 -6.54 -2.28 26.67
N LYS A 139 -5.63 -1.80 25.80
CA LYS A 139 -4.97 -2.65 24.79
C LYS A 139 -4.21 -3.79 25.46
N GLN A 140 -3.41 -3.53 26.50
CA GLN A 140 -2.67 -4.56 27.23
C GLN A 140 -3.58 -5.58 27.91
N LEU A 141 -4.69 -5.17 28.53
CA LEU A 141 -5.67 -6.08 29.12
C LEU A 141 -6.32 -6.98 28.07
N PHE A 142 -6.73 -6.42 26.92
CA PHE A 142 -7.29 -7.20 25.83
C PHE A 142 -6.26 -8.18 25.25
N LEU A 143 -5.02 -7.75 25.04
CA LEU A 143 -3.94 -8.62 24.59
C LEU A 143 -3.65 -9.74 25.57
N LYS A 144 -3.68 -9.45 26.88
CA LYS A 144 -3.57 -10.48 27.92
C LYS A 144 -4.67 -11.53 27.78
N TYR A 145 -5.92 -11.10 27.61
CA TYR A 145 -7.02 -12.03 27.32
C TYR A 145 -6.77 -12.84 26.03
N PHE A 146 -6.34 -12.18 24.96
CA PHE A 146 -6.10 -12.85 23.68
C PHE A 146 -5.02 -13.93 23.77
N PHE A 147 -3.87 -13.62 24.39
CA PHE A 147 -2.75 -14.56 24.51
C PHE A 147 -2.93 -15.61 25.61
N GLU A 148 -3.51 -15.26 26.76
CA GLU A 148 -3.62 -16.17 27.90
C GLU A 148 -4.94 -16.96 27.93
N THR A 149 -5.97 -16.50 27.22
CA THR A 149 -7.29 -17.16 27.22
C THR A 149 -7.73 -17.58 25.83
N TRP A 150 -7.79 -16.66 24.86
CA TRP A 150 -8.33 -16.97 23.54
C TRP A 150 -7.45 -18.00 22.80
N ILE A 151 -6.14 -17.77 22.70
CA ILE A 151 -5.19 -18.66 22.01
C ILE A 151 -5.18 -20.06 22.60
N PRO A 152 -5.01 -20.27 23.92
CA PRO A 152 -4.96 -21.61 24.51
C PRO A 152 -6.27 -22.39 24.34
N ASN A 153 -7.41 -21.71 24.35
CA ASN A 153 -8.73 -22.34 24.21
C ASN A 153 -9.11 -22.63 22.76
N ASN A 154 -8.51 -21.95 21.78
CA ASN A 154 -8.92 -22.03 20.38
C ASN A 154 -7.92 -22.69 19.44
N LEU A 155 -6.63 -22.72 19.79
CA LEU A 155 -5.57 -23.26 18.94
C LEU A 155 -4.99 -24.55 19.52
N SER A 156 -4.63 -25.49 18.64
CA SER A 156 -3.81 -26.65 19.01
C SER A 156 -2.42 -26.23 19.54
N LYS A 157 -1.79 -27.07 20.38
CA LYS A 157 -0.44 -26.80 20.91
C LYS A 157 0.59 -26.48 19.81
N ARG A 158 0.48 -27.17 18.66
CA ARG A 158 1.34 -26.91 17.50
C ARG A 158 1.17 -25.48 16.96
N ASN A 159 -0.07 -25.01 16.87
CA ASN A 159 -0.37 -23.65 16.40
C ASN A 159 0.00 -22.58 17.43
N GLN A 160 -0.11 -22.88 18.72
CA GLN A 160 0.36 -21.98 19.79
C GLN A 160 1.86 -21.72 19.70
N ILE A 161 2.67 -22.74 19.38
CA ILE A 161 4.12 -22.59 19.16
C ILE A 161 4.41 -21.62 18.00
N ILE A 162 3.64 -21.67 16.91
CA ILE A 162 3.80 -20.75 15.78
C ILE A 162 3.55 -19.31 16.25
N ILE A 163 2.45 -19.07 16.97
CA ILE A 163 2.14 -17.72 17.47
C ILE A 163 3.22 -17.21 18.44
N GLN A 164 3.73 -18.08 19.31
CA GLN A 164 4.82 -17.73 20.23
C GLN A 164 6.11 -17.37 19.47
N ALA A 165 6.51 -18.18 18.49
CA ALA A 165 7.68 -17.92 17.66
C ALA A 165 7.58 -16.59 16.89
N LEU A 166 6.39 -16.24 16.40
CA LEU A 166 6.14 -14.95 15.76
C LEU A 166 6.28 -13.78 16.74
N ARG A 167 5.76 -13.92 17.96
CA ARG A 167 5.83 -12.89 18.99
C ARG A 167 7.27 -12.63 19.44
N ASP A 168 8.07 -13.68 19.56
CA ASP A 168 9.47 -13.62 20.00
C ASP A 168 10.42 -13.13 18.88
N SER A 169 9.94 -13.08 17.64
CA SER A 169 10.74 -12.63 16.51
C SER A 169 10.87 -11.10 16.42
N GLU A 170 12.06 -10.65 16.03
CA GLU A 170 12.35 -9.26 15.72
C GLU A 170 11.45 -8.73 14.60
N VAL A 171 11.10 -7.44 14.66
CA VAL A 171 10.16 -6.81 13.71
C VAL A 171 10.54 -7.04 12.25
N VAL A 172 11.83 -6.90 11.95
CA VAL A 172 12.40 -7.07 10.60
C VAL A 172 12.28 -8.50 10.09
N SER A 173 12.17 -9.48 10.99
CA SER A 173 12.16 -10.91 10.65
C SER A 173 10.78 -11.55 10.66
N ARG A 174 9.77 -10.90 11.26
CA ARG A 174 8.41 -11.44 11.43
C ARG A 174 7.80 -12.00 10.16
N ASN A 175 7.86 -11.25 9.06
CA ASN A 175 7.29 -11.69 7.79
C ASN A 175 7.97 -12.95 7.27
N LYS A 176 9.31 -13.01 7.29
CA LYS A 176 10.06 -14.19 6.84
C LYS A 176 9.80 -15.41 7.74
N VAL A 177 9.75 -15.22 9.05
CA VAL A 177 9.43 -16.29 10.01
C VAL A 177 8.05 -16.88 9.69
N LEU A 178 7.03 -16.03 9.51
CA LEU A 178 5.69 -16.49 9.17
C LEU A 178 5.64 -17.18 7.81
N VAL A 179 6.25 -16.57 6.78
CA VAL A 179 6.31 -17.13 5.43
C VAL A 179 6.86 -18.55 5.45
N ASN A 180 7.96 -18.79 6.18
CA ASN A 180 8.54 -20.13 6.31
C ASN A 180 7.55 -21.11 6.98
N PHE A 181 6.86 -20.70 8.05
CA PHE A 181 5.85 -21.56 8.69
C PHE A 181 4.67 -21.89 7.77
N LEU A 182 4.17 -20.91 7.02
CA LEU A 182 3.06 -21.11 6.08
C LEU A 182 3.48 -22.00 4.91
N ALA A 183 4.69 -21.79 4.37
CA ALA A 183 5.25 -22.62 3.31
C ALA A 183 5.33 -24.09 3.70
N LEU A 184 5.86 -24.39 4.91
CA LEU A 184 5.90 -25.74 5.45
C LEU A 184 4.51 -26.36 5.57
N ARG A 185 3.49 -25.57 5.92
CA ARG A 185 2.11 -26.05 6.06
C ARG A 185 1.43 -26.30 4.72
N LEU A 186 1.87 -25.63 3.66
CA LEU A 186 1.47 -25.83 2.28
C LEU A 186 2.32 -26.90 1.56
N GLY A 187 3.18 -27.62 2.29
CA GLY A 187 3.95 -28.75 1.75
C GLY A 187 5.23 -28.38 1.00
N ALA A 188 5.82 -27.19 1.23
CA ALA A 188 7.03 -26.74 0.53
C ALA A 188 8.26 -27.67 0.69
N ASP A 189 8.33 -28.43 1.79
CA ASP A 189 9.42 -29.38 2.09
C ASP A 189 9.08 -30.83 1.71
N GLU A 190 7.88 -31.08 1.19
CA GLU A 190 7.43 -32.44 0.84
C GLU A 190 8.04 -32.86 -0.49
N LYS A 191 8.87 -33.92 -0.49
CA LYS A 191 9.58 -34.42 -1.69
C LYS A 191 8.66 -34.79 -2.87
N GLU A 192 7.39 -35.09 -2.59
CA GLU A 192 6.40 -35.47 -3.60
C GLU A 192 5.63 -34.26 -4.16
N VAL A 193 5.80 -33.07 -3.56
CA VAL A 193 5.07 -31.85 -3.89
C VAL A 193 6.02 -30.91 -4.62
N ASP A 194 5.81 -30.74 -5.93
CA ASP A 194 6.48 -29.66 -6.67
C ASP A 194 5.78 -28.32 -6.35
N PHE A 195 6.19 -27.70 -5.26
CA PHE A 195 5.63 -26.44 -4.76
C PHE A 195 5.65 -25.34 -5.82
N ASN A 196 6.68 -25.31 -6.69
CA ASN A 196 6.78 -24.32 -7.75
C ASN A 196 5.70 -24.50 -8.83
N LYS A 197 5.34 -25.75 -9.10
CA LYS A 197 4.29 -26.11 -10.05
C LYS A 197 2.90 -25.89 -9.47
N LEU A 198 2.71 -26.17 -8.19
CA LEU A 198 1.44 -25.99 -7.49
C LEU A 198 1.11 -24.52 -7.23
N TYR A 199 2.13 -23.73 -6.86
CA TYR A 199 1.97 -22.32 -6.50
C TYR A 199 2.91 -21.43 -7.31
N PRO A 200 2.69 -21.30 -8.63
CA PRO A 200 3.51 -20.44 -9.47
C PRO A 200 3.42 -18.99 -8.96
N GLY A 201 4.55 -18.46 -8.50
CA GLY A 201 4.66 -17.11 -7.91
C GLY A 201 4.98 -17.10 -6.42
N LEU A 202 4.53 -18.09 -5.63
CA LEU A 202 4.85 -18.19 -4.21
C LEU A 202 6.25 -18.76 -3.96
N SER A 203 6.79 -19.51 -4.91
CA SER A 203 8.16 -20.05 -4.85
C SER A 203 9.23 -18.97 -4.62
N ALA A 204 9.06 -17.81 -5.27
CA ALA A 204 9.97 -16.67 -5.13
C ALA A 204 9.90 -16.02 -3.73
N ILE A 205 8.83 -16.26 -2.97
CA ILE A 205 8.61 -15.72 -1.62
C ILE A 205 9.27 -16.62 -0.56
N VAL A 206 9.14 -17.94 -0.73
CA VAL A 206 9.57 -18.92 0.28
C VAL A 206 11.06 -19.23 0.26
N HIS A 207 11.78 -18.85 -0.80
CA HIS A 207 13.20 -19.14 -0.99
C HIS A 207 14.08 -18.80 0.23
N ASP A 208 14.97 -19.71 0.62
CA ASP A 208 15.80 -19.60 1.85
C ASP A 208 16.78 -18.42 1.82
N GLN A 209 17.28 -18.07 0.64
CA GLN A 209 18.22 -16.95 0.48
C GLN A 209 17.54 -15.58 0.54
N ASN A 210 16.22 -15.52 0.64
CA ASN A 210 15.51 -14.25 0.79
C ASN A 210 15.89 -13.57 2.10
N LYS A 211 16.16 -12.28 2.03
CA LYS A 211 16.48 -11.46 3.19
C LYS A 211 15.20 -11.11 3.96
N PRO A 212 15.20 -11.17 5.30
CA PRO A 212 13.99 -10.94 6.08
C PRO A 212 13.34 -9.57 5.84
N TYR A 213 14.16 -8.51 5.73
CA TYR A 213 13.72 -7.13 5.48
C TYR A 213 13.14 -6.89 4.08
N ASN A 214 13.30 -7.83 3.14
CA ASN A 214 12.76 -7.75 1.79
C ASN A 214 11.53 -8.66 1.58
N ILE A 215 10.98 -9.24 2.65
CA ILE A 215 9.68 -9.91 2.64
C ILE A 215 8.60 -8.92 3.08
N SER A 216 7.62 -8.70 2.21
CA SER A 216 6.55 -7.73 2.45
C SER A 216 5.37 -8.33 3.23
N ILE A 217 4.51 -7.48 3.77
CA ILE A 217 3.23 -7.91 4.35
C ILE A 217 2.31 -8.49 3.27
N SER A 218 2.43 -8.04 2.02
CA SER A 218 1.70 -8.66 0.92
C SER A 218 2.12 -10.11 0.70
N ASP A 219 3.40 -10.43 0.86
CA ASP A 219 3.90 -11.80 0.72
C ASP A 219 3.26 -12.73 1.76
N VAL A 220 3.13 -12.25 2.99
CA VAL A 220 2.42 -12.92 4.08
C VAL A 220 0.95 -13.11 3.72
N GLN A 221 0.28 -12.05 3.28
CA GLN A 221 -1.14 -12.08 2.96
C GLN A 221 -1.46 -13.15 1.91
N MET A 222 -0.63 -13.22 0.87
CA MET A 222 -0.78 -14.21 -0.20
C MET A 222 -0.73 -15.66 0.27
N LEU A 223 0.21 -15.98 1.16
CA LEU A 223 0.33 -17.31 1.75
C LEU A 223 -0.83 -17.63 2.71
N LEU A 224 -1.38 -16.61 3.40
CA LEU A 224 -2.56 -16.77 4.24
C LEU A 224 -3.81 -17.04 3.40
N ASP A 225 -3.99 -16.33 2.29
CA ASP A 225 -5.12 -16.52 1.38
C ASP A 225 -5.08 -17.92 0.74
N GLU A 226 -3.91 -18.36 0.30
CA GLU A 226 -3.74 -19.72 -0.21
C GLU A 226 -4.05 -20.77 0.87
N LEU A 227 -3.52 -20.60 2.08
CA LEU A 227 -3.82 -21.51 3.18
C LEU A 227 -5.32 -21.53 3.53
N GLU A 228 -6.00 -20.38 3.47
CA GLU A 228 -7.43 -20.28 3.70
C GLU A 228 -8.22 -21.09 2.66
N ILE A 229 -7.84 -21.01 1.38
CA ILE A 229 -8.45 -21.79 0.28
C ILE A 229 -8.27 -23.30 0.48
N GLN A 230 -7.09 -23.74 0.91
CA GLN A 230 -6.81 -25.17 1.07
C GLN A 230 -7.44 -25.78 2.33
N CYS A 231 -7.64 -24.96 3.35
CA CYS A 231 -8.01 -25.41 4.68
C CYS A 231 -9.43 -25.01 5.09
N ILE A 232 -10.32 -24.77 4.13
CA ILE A 232 -11.72 -24.32 4.38
C ILE A 232 -12.45 -25.24 5.37
N ALA A 233 -12.17 -26.55 5.35
CA ALA A 233 -12.79 -27.51 6.27
C ALA A 233 -12.07 -27.65 7.63
N ASN A 234 -10.84 -27.15 7.77
CA ASN A 234 -10.05 -27.32 8.98
C ASN A 234 -10.21 -26.11 9.92
N SER A 235 -11.06 -26.27 10.94
CA SER A 235 -11.35 -25.20 11.89
C SER A 235 -10.13 -24.69 12.66
N ASP A 236 -9.13 -25.54 12.95
CA ASP A 236 -7.91 -25.13 13.65
C ASP A 236 -7.01 -24.24 12.77
N ASN A 237 -6.95 -24.53 11.45
CA ASN A 237 -6.23 -23.68 10.49
C ASN A 237 -6.92 -22.33 10.30
N LEU A 238 -8.24 -22.30 10.18
CA LEU A 238 -8.99 -21.04 10.06
C LEU A 238 -8.84 -20.17 11.31
N LYS A 239 -8.83 -20.78 12.50
CA LYS A 239 -8.54 -20.07 13.75
C LYS A 239 -7.10 -19.59 13.83
N LEU A 240 -6.13 -20.35 13.32
CA LEU A 240 -4.73 -19.92 13.23
C LEU A 240 -4.58 -18.71 12.30
N ILE A 241 -5.20 -18.75 11.11
CA ILE A 241 -5.20 -17.62 10.16
C ILE A 241 -5.80 -16.38 10.83
N PHE A 242 -6.95 -16.54 11.51
CA PHE A 242 -7.55 -15.46 12.29
C PHE A 242 -6.60 -14.92 13.37
N ALA A 243 -5.92 -15.79 14.10
CA ALA A 243 -4.98 -15.38 15.15
C ALA A 243 -3.79 -14.60 14.60
N ILE A 244 -3.26 -15.03 13.45
CA ILE A 244 -2.18 -14.35 12.73
C ILE A 244 -2.65 -12.97 12.24
N LYS A 245 -3.81 -12.89 11.55
CA LYS A 245 -4.38 -11.62 11.09
C LYS A 245 -4.64 -10.67 12.25
N THR A 246 -5.12 -11.17 13.38
CA THR A 246 -5.29 -10.40 14.62
C THR A 246 -3.96 -9.84 15.14
N LEU A 247 -2.93 -10.69 15.22
CA LEU A 247 -1.61 -10.30 15.70
C LEU A 247 -0.97 -9.23 14.81
N TYR A 248 -1.07 -9.39 13.49
CA TYR A 248 -0.59 -8.39 12.53
C TYR A 248 -1.37 -7.08 12.62
N SER A 249 -2.70 -7.12 12.76
CA SER A 249 -3.51 -5.93 13.00
C SER A 249 -3.09 -5.19 14.27
N VAL A 250 -2.85 -5.91 15.37
CA VAL A 250 -2.34 -5.32 16.61
C VAL A 250 -1.01 -4.60 16.37
N TRP A 251 -0.04 -5.26 15.71
CA TRP A 251 1.25 -4.65 15.40
C TRP A 251 1.14 -3.46 14.47
N LEU A 252 0.28 -3.53 13.45
CA LEU A 252 0.04 -2.42 12.55
C LEU A 252 -0.55 -1.20 13.28
N TYR A 253 -1.48 -1.40 14.23
CA TYR A 253 -1.97 -0.30 15.07
C TYR A 253 -0.89 0.25 15.99
N GLN A 254 -0.19 -0.61 16.74
CA GLN A 254 0.84 -0.17 17.71
C GLN A 254 2.00 0.56 17.01
N TYR A 255 2.52 0.02 15.92
CA TYR A 255 3.61 0.63 15.18
C TYR A 255 3.20 1.89 14.41
N TYR A 256 1.93 1.99 14.02
CA TYR A 256 1.39 3.23 13.51
C TYR A 256 1.35 4.30 14.60
N ASP A 257 0.87 3.95 15.80
CA ASP A 257 0.81 4.89 16.92
C ASP A 257 2.22 5.38 17.30
N GLU A 258 3.23 4.49 17.32
CA GLU A 258 4.66 4.83 17.48
C GLU A 258 5.15 5.81 16.39
N LEU A 259 4.84 5.52 15.12
CA LEU A 259 5.21 6.37 13.99
C LEU A 259 4.61 7.76 14.15
N THR A 260 3.33 7.87 14.52
CA THR A 260 2.67 9.18 14.67
C THR A 260 3.11 9.94 15.91
N ALA A 261 3.41 9.25 17.02
CA ALA A 261 3.93 9.90 18.22
C ALA A 261 5.29 10.56 17.97
N THR A 262 6.17 9.91 17.19
CA THR A 262 7.46 10.51 16.81
C THR A 262 7.35 11.72 15.87
N LEU A 263 6.23 11.88 15.15
CA LEU A 263 5.98 13.05 14.31
C LEU A 263 5.53 14.28 15.13
N GLU A 264 5.06 14.09 16.36
CA GLU A 264 4.57 15.17 17.24
C GLU A 264 5.64 15.77 18.16
N ILE A 265 6.79 15.09 18.33
CA ILE A 265 7.89 15.57 19.17
C ILE A 265 8.81 16.46 18.32
N ASP A 266 8.83 17.77 18.61
CA ASP A 266 9.86 18.70 18.13
C ASP A 266 11.23 18.12 18.47
N LYS A 267 12.02 17.76 17.45
CA LYS A 267 13.37 17.19 17.59
C LYS A 267 14.33 18.22 18.20
N ALA A 268 14.28 18.37 19.52
CA ALA A 268 15.26 19.04 20.35
C ALA A 268 15.82 18.03 21.37
N SER A 269 16.28 16.87 20.90
CA SER A 269 17.08 15.96 21.72
C SER A 269 18.52 15.97 21.25
N LEU A 270 19.44 16.11 22.22
CA LEU A 270 20.89 16.02 22.01
C LEU A 270 21.22 14.66 21.36
N PRO A 271 22.19 14.61 20.43
CA PRO A 271 22.57 13.37 19.78
C PRO A 271 23.24 12.43 20.79
N GLU A 272 22.53 11.41 21.25
CA GLU A 272 23.15 10.25 21.89
C GLU A 272 23.86 9.41 20.84
N VAL A 273 25.10 9.01 21.16
CA VAL A 273 25.94 8.20 20.27
C VAL A 273 25.54 6.74 20.43
N PHE A 274 24.65 6.26 19.56
CA PHE A 274 24.33 4.85 19.42
C PHE A 274 25.15 4.20 18.31
N LYS A 275 25.42 2.90 18.44
CA LYS A 275 25.90 2.07 17.31
C LYS A 275 24.81 2.09 16.24
N SER A 276 25.15 2.41 14.99
CA SER A 276 24.17 2.43 13.90
C SER A 276 23.59 1.03 13.70
N GLU A 277 22.37 0.79 14.16
CA GLU A 277 21.64 -0.43 13.86
C GLU A 277 21.18 -0.42 12.40
N PHE A 278 21.27 -1.56 11.74
CA PHE A 278 20.78 -1.74 10.37
C PHE A 278 19.29 -1.39 10.32
N MET A 279 18.89 -0.49 9.41
CA MET A 279 17.53 0.07 9.33
C MET A 279 17.04 0.83 10.57
N SER A 280 17.93 1.47 11.33
CA SER A 280 17.54 2.35 12.45
C SER A 280 16.65 3.52 12.00
N ASP A 281 16.86 4.04 10.79
CA ASP A 281 16.06 5.14 10.20
C ASP A 281 14.67 4.71 9.70
N VAL A 282 14.39 3.39 9.65
CA VAL A 282 13.11 2.85 9.18
C VAL A 282 12.23 2.48 10.37
N SER A 283 11.03 3.05 10.44
CA SER A 283 10.07 2.76 11.51
C SER A 283 9.62 1.30 11.52
N ASN A 284 9.20 0.80 12.69
CA ASN A 284 8.66 -0.55 12.84
C ASN A 284 7.46 -0.81 11.92
N TYR A 285 6.63 0.22 11.68
CA TYR A 285 5.50 0.14 10.76
C TYR A 285 5.96 -0.12 9.33
N LYS A 286 6.94 0.65 8.83
CA LYS A 286 7.52 0.47 7.49
C LYS A 286 8.26 -0.86 7.35
N LYS A 287 8.98 -1.30 8.40
CA LYS A 287 9.65 -2.63 8.47
C LYS A 287 8.66 -3.77 8.34
N LEU A 288 7.53 -3.71 9.04
CA LEU A 288 6.49 -4.74 8.98
C LEU A 288 5.80 -4.79 7.60
N ILE A 289 5.58 -3.64 6.95
CA ILE A 289 5.03 -3.60 5.59
C ILE A 289 6.02 -4.18 4.57
N GLY A 290 7.32 -3.90 4.74
CA GLY A 290 8.36 -4.43 3.87
C GLY A 290 8.21 -3.97 2.41
N GLY A 291 7.77 -2.72 2.20
CA GLY A 291 7.75 -2.06 0.89
C GLY A 291 6.50 -2.27 0.02
N SER A 292 5.61 -3.20 0.35
CA SER A 292 4.36 -3.36 -0.39
C SER A 292 3.20 -3.94 0.43
N PHE A 293 2.02 -3.35 0.26
CA PHE A 293 0.75 -3.89 0.76
C PHE A 293 0.11 -4.90 -0.20
N ILE A 294 0.44 -4.83 -1.50
CA ILE A 294 -0.24 -5.59 -2.55
C ILE A 294 0.79 -6.13 -3.55
N ASN A 295 0.73 -7.43 -3.81
CA ASN A 295 1.57 -8.07 -4.81
C ASN A 295 0.86 -8.03 -6.16
N ASP A 296 1.16 -6.98 -6.91
CA ASP A 296 0.59 -6.69 -8.21
C ASP A 296 0.91 -7.73 -9.30
N ASP A 297 1.91 -8.58 -9.07
CA ASP A 297 2.28 -9.68 -9.97
C ASP A 297 1.22 -10.81 -9.96
N ILE A 298 0.56 -11.02 -8.81
CA ILE A 298 -0.30 -12.19 -8.61
C ILE A 298 -1.77 -11.81 -8.40
N ASN A 299 -2.06 -10.67 -7.77
CA ASN A 299 -3.44 -10.29 -7.43
C ASN A 299 -4.33 -9.94 -8.64
N ASN A 300 -3.77 -9.85 -9.85
CA ASN A 300 -4.48 -9.66 -11.13
C ASN A 300 -5.53 -8.53 -11.11
N ILE A 301 -5.16 -7.39 -10.52
CA ILE A 301 -6.08 -6.26 -10.24
C ILE A 301 -6.35 -5.35 -11.45
N ILE A 302 -5.64 -5.53 -12.56
CA ILE A 302 -5.73 -4.70 -13.77
C ILE A 302 -5.46 -5.56 -15.02
N PRO A 303 -6.10 -5.29 -16.18
CA PRO A 303 -5.84 -6.02 -17.42
C PRO A 303 -4.46 -5.69 -18.02
N PRO A 304 -3.77 -6.67 -18.63
CA PRO A 304 -2.50 -6.44 -19.33
C PRO A 304 -2.69 -5.59 -20.58
N ASP A 305 -1.60 -5.00 -21.06
CA ASP A 305 -1.60 -4.20 -22.29
C ASP A 305 -1.83 -5.03 -23.56
N ILE A 306 -1.96 -4.36 -24.71
CA ILE A 306 -2.21 -5.02 -26.01
C ILE A 306 -1.10 -6.04 -26.35
N LYS A 307 0.11 -5.81 -25.85
CA LYS A 307 1.27 -6.71 -26.03
C LYS A 307 1.38 -7.75 -24.93
N SER A 308 0.34 -7.90 -24.11
CA SER A 308 0.29 -8.78 -22.94
C SER A 308 1.32 -8.45 -21.85
N ASN A 309 1.87 -7.23 -21.82
CA ASN A 309 2.69 -6.81 -20.69
C ASN A 309 1.80 -6.42 -19.51
N SER A 310 2.28 -6.63 -18.29
CA SER A 310 1.57 -6.17 -17.10
C SER A 310 1.51 -4.64 -17.05
N ARG A 311 0.34 -4.10 -16.72
CA ARG A 311 0.17 -2.68 -16.37
C ARG A 311 0.40 -2.41 -14.89
N ALA A 312 0.30 -3.44 -14.05
CA ALA A 312 0.45 -3.31 -12.61
C ALA A 312 1.94 -3.28 -12.22
N LEU A 313 2.75 -4.12 -12.86
CA LEU A 313 4.15 -4.32 -12.53
C LEU A 313 4.99 -4.41 -13.81
N ARG A 314 5.79 -3.39 -14.12
CA ARG A 314 6.62 -3.39 -15.33
C ARG A 314 7.88 -2.56 -15.21
N VAL A 315 8.87 -2.87 -16.05
CA VAL A 315 10.07 -2.03 -16.19
C VAL A 315 9.72 -0.80 -17.02
N ILE A 316 10.08 0.37 -16.53
CA ILE A 316 9.90 1.68 -17.19
C ILE A 316 11.24 2.33 -17.53
N ASP A 317 11.24 3.24 -18.49
CA ASP A 317 12.43 3.96 -18.93
C ASP A 317 12.81 5.07 -17.94
N GLY A 318 13.76 4.75 -17.06
CA GLY A 318 14.31 5.67 -16.09
C GLY A 318 15.16 6.78 -16.71
N SER A 319 15.72 6.56 -17.91
CA SER A 319 16.51 7.59 -18.59
C SER A 319 15.62 8.76 -19.03
N VAL A 320 14.45 8.45 -19.57
CA VAL A 320 13.42 9.43 -19.96
C VAL A 320 12.93 10.20 -18.73
N LEU A 321 12.60 9.50 -17.64
CA LEU A 321 12.20 10.13 -16.38
C LEU A 321 13.27 11.08 -15.82
N ASN A 322 14.54 10.63 -15.80
CA ASN A 322 15.67 11.42 -15.29
C ASN A 322 15.93 12.65 -16.18
N VAL A 323 15.78 12.54 -17.51
CA VAL A 323 15.88 13.70 -18.41
C VAL A 323 14.79 14.73 -18.12
N LEU A 324 13.53 14.28 -17.97
CA LEU A 324 12.41 15.16 -17.62
C LEU A 324 12.66 15.90 -16.30
N LEU A 325 13.08 15.18 -15.26
CA LEU A 325 13.41 15.74 -13.95
C LEU A 325 14.55 16.78 -14.03
N ASN A 326 15.61 16.47 -14.79
CA ASN A 326 16.71 17.41 -15.02
C ASN A 326 16.26 18.68 -15.76
N GLU A 327 15.39 18.58 -16.76
CA GLU A 327 14.87 19.77 -17.44
C GLU A 327 13.98 20.62 -16.52
N LEU A 328 13.13 20.00 -15.70
CA LEU A 328 12.31 20.72 -14.71
C LEU A 328 13.17 21.46 -13.67
N SER A 329 14.29 20.88 -13.24
CA SER A 329 15.22 21.53 -12.32
C SER A 329 15.79 22.84 -12.89
N LYS A 330 16.12 22.87 -14.20
CA LYS A 330 16.64 24.06 -14.89
C LYS A 330 15.58 25.14 -15.02
N VAL A 331 14.33 24.76 -15.29
CA VAL A 331 13.20 25.70 -15.37
C VAL A 331 13.01 26.45 -14.06
N GLN A 332 13.04 25.73 -12.94
CA GLN A 332 12.86 26.36 -11.63
C GLN A 332 14.05 27.21 -11.18
N ALA A 333 15.28 26.86 -11.56
CA ALA A 333 16.43 27.72 -11.29
C ALA A 333 16.28 29.11 -11.95
N ASN A 334 15.61 29.18 -13.11
CA ASN A 334 15.41 30.41 -13.87
C ASN A 334 14.11 31.17 -13.50
N GLN A 335 13.16 30.55 -12.78
CA GLN A 335 11.91 31.20 -12.36
C GLN A 335 12.09 32.19 -11.21
N ASN A 336 13.25 32.23 -10.56
CA ASN A 336 13.59 33.29 -9.61
C ASN A 336 13.80 34.67 -10.30
N ASP A 337 13.77 34.76 -11.63
CA ASP A 337 14.09 36.00 -12.38
C ASP A 337 12.99 36.52 -13.33
N ILE A 338 11.87 35.82 -13.58
CA ILE A 338 10.92 36.27 -14.60
C ILE A 338 9.46 35.94 -14.22
N SER A 339 8.71 36.97 -13.85
CA SER A 339 7.24 36.99 -13.89
C SER A 339 6.79 36.88 -15.35
N VAL A 340 6.27 35.71 -15.76
CA VAL A 340 5.72 35.53 -17.11
C VAL A 340 4.23 35.84 -17.10
N THR A 341 3.91 37.06 -17.50
CA THR A 341 2.57 37.43 -17.99
C THR A 341 2.45 36.90 -19.42
N LEU A 342 1.62 35.88 -19.64
CA LEU A 342 1.32 35.38 -20.98
C LEU A 342 0.43 36.40 -21.69
N LYS A 343 0.85 36.89 -22.87
CA LYS A 343 -0.02 37.62 -23.79
C LYS A 343 -0.76 36.61 -24.67
N GLU A 344 -2.03 36.88 -24.94
CA GLU A 344 -3.04 35.98 -25.53
C GLU A 344 -2.87 35.62 -27.02
N GLU A 345 -1.73 35.85 -27.67
CA GLU A 345 -1.60 35.69 -29.12
C GLU A 345 -0.88 34.41 -29.61
N ASP A 346 -0.28 33.60 -28.73
CA ASP A 346 0.40 32.37 -29.16
C ASP A 346 -0.55 31.17 -29.23
N ARG A 347 -1.23 30.99 -30.36
CA ARG A 347 -2.04 29.79 -30.68
C ARG A 347 -1.22 28.48 -30.81
N GLU A 348 0.12 28.52 -30.63
CA GLU A 348 1.00 27.33 -30.49
C GLU A 348 1.02 26.75 -29.06
N SER A 349 0.41 27.43 -28.08
CA SER A 349 0.45 27.06 -26.65
C SER A 349 -0.47 25.88 -26.26
N ALA A 350 -1.35 25.42 -27.15
CA ALA A 350 -2.31 24.34 -26.90
C ALA A 350 -1.71 22.90 -26.92
N TYR A 351 -0.50 22.71 -27.46
CA TYR A 351 0.08 21.38 -27.67
C TYR A 351 1.10 20.94 -26.62
N LYS A 352 1.53 21.82 -25.71
CA LYS A 352 2.63 21.53 -24.78
C LYS A 352 2.15 21.37 -23.34
N ILE A 353 2.75 20.42 -22.61
CA ILE A 353 2.38 20.13 -21.23
C ILE A 353 2.83 21.29 -20.32
N SER A 354 1.96 21.71 -19.39
CA SER A 354 2.33 22.73 -18.42
C SER A 354 3.46 22.23 -17.51
N VAL A 355 4.28 23.15 -16.98
CA VAL A 355 5.33 22.78 -16.01
C VAL A 355 4.73 22.10 -14.79
N SER A 356 3.58 22.58 -14.30
CA SER A 356 2.89 21.97 -13.15
C SER A 356 2.47 20.53 -13.42
N LEU A 357 1.85 20.25 -14.58
CA LEU A 357 1.42 18.90 -14.94
C LEU A 357 2.61 17.97 -15.21
N ALA A 358 3.72 18.51 -15.73
CA ALA A 358 4.97 17.77 -15.88
C ALA A 358 5.60 17.41 -14.52
N VAL A 359 5.58 18.31 -13.53
CA VAL A 359 6.01 17.99 -12.15
C VAL A 359 5.11 16.90 -11.56
N GLN A 360 3.79 17.02 -11.67
CA GLN A 360 2.85 16.01 -11.18
C GLN A 360 3.07 14.64 -11.82
N LEU A 361 3.38 14.59 -13.13
CA LEU A 361 3.71 13.35 -13.83
C LEU A 361 4.98 12.69 -13.27
N VAL A 362 6.02 13.46 -12.97
CA VAL A 362 7.24 12.94 -12.33
C VAL A 362 6.94 12.45 -10.91
N GLU A 363 6.16 13.20 -10.15
CA GLU A 363 5.71 12.81 -8.80
C GLU A 363 4.90 11.50 -8.84
N PHE A 364 4.01 11.33 -9.82
CA PHE A 364 3.24 10.10 -10.03
C PHE A 364 4.16 8.90 -10.22
N PHE A 365 5.16 9.00 -11.12
CA PHE A 365 6.13 7.92 -11.30
C PHE A 365 6.98 7.69 -10.05
N ALA A 366 7.44 8.75 -9.37
CA ALA A 366 8.22 8.62 -8.15
C ALA A 366 7.45 7.90 -7.02
N LEU A 367 6.13 8.13 -6.94
CA LEU A 367 5.24 7.45 -6.00
C LEU A 367 4.91 6.02 -6.44
N THR A 368 4.96 5.69 -7.72
CA THR A 368 4.63 4.35 -8.25
C THR A 368 5.86 3.51 -8.63
N ILE A 369 7.07 3.96 -8.28
CA ILE A 369 8.28 3.15 -8.40
C ILE A 369 8.51 2.43 -7.07
N SER A 370 8.60 1.09 -7.13
CA SER A 370 8.92 0.26 -5.97
C SER A 370 10.41 0.03 -5.78
N ARG A 371 11.17 -0.09 -6.87
CA ARG A 371 12.61 -0.41 -6.83
C ARG A 371 13.36 -0.05 -8.11
N MET A 372 14.69 -0.04 -8.00
CA MET A 372 15.57 -0.09 -9.16
C MET A 372 15.47 -1.45 -9.85
N SER A 373 15.58 -1.45 -11.18
CA SER A 373 15.60 -2.68 -11.98
C SER A 373 16.98 -2.87 -12.61
N ASP A 374 17.79 -3.73 -12.00
CA ASP A 374 19.10 -4.10 -12.55
C ASP A 374 18.98 -5.14 -13.67
N SER A 375 19.92 -5.09 -14.62
CA SER A 375 20.03 -6.09 -15.70
C SER A 375 20.46 -7.48 -15.19
N LYS A 376 21.03 -7.54 -13.98
CA LYS A 376 21.38 -8.79 -13.30
C LYS A 376 20.09 -9.36 -12.71
N LYS A 377 19.56 -10.45 -13.30
CA LYS A 377 18.30 -11.14 -12.97
C LYS A 377 18.17 -11.71 -11.53
N ARG A 378 18.89 -11.18 -10.53
CA ARG A 378 18.77 -11.66 -9.15
C ARG A 378 17.40 -11.23 -8.59
N PRO A 379 16.63 -12.14 -7.97
CA PRO A 379 15.37 -11.80 -7.33
C PRO A 379 15.58 -10.73 -6.26
N TYR A 380 14.75 -9.69 -6.26
CA TYR A 380 14.91 -8.53 -5.38
C TYR A 380 14.88 -8.91 -3.89
N ARG A 381 14.13 -9.96 -3.52
CA ARG A 381 14.05 -10.47 -2.14
C ARG A 381 15.38 -11.02 -1.62
N MET A 382 16.29 -11.39 -2.51
CA MET A 382 17.61 -11.94 -2.17
C MET A 382 18.72 -10.88 -2.10
N LEU A 383 18.42 -9.63 -2.48
CA LEU A 383 19.38 -8.54 -2.46
C LEU A 383 19.78 -8.20 -1.02
N SER A 384 21.05 -7.83 -0.83
CA SER A 384 21.57 -7.36 0.45
C SER A 384 20.97 -6.01 0.85
N GLU A 385 20.61 -5.19 -0.12
CA GLU A 385 20.03 -3.88 0.03
C GLU A 385 18.53 -3.97 0.36
N VAL A 386 18.01 -2.96 1.06
CA VAL A 386 16.58 -2.81 1.32
C VAL A 386 15.93 -2.29 0.04
N TYR A 387 15.15 -3.12 -0.64
CA TYR A 387 14.75 -2.81 -2.03
C TYR A 387 13.88 -1.56 -2.17
N TYR A 388 13.09 -1.23 -1.14
CA TYR A 388 12.13 -0.12 -1.13
C TYR A 388 12.73 1.20 -0.62
N ASP A 389 13.94 1.17 -0.09
CA ASP A 389 14.68 2.33 0.42
C ASP A 389 16.00 2.47 -0.35
N PHE A 390 15.89 2.95 -1.58
CA PHE A 390 17.00 3.03 -2.54
C PHE A 390 17.27 4.47 -2.96
N ASP A 391 18.51 4.76 -3.33
CA ASP A 391 18.90 6.05 -3.92
C ASP A 391 19.00 5.95 -5.44
N ALA A 392 18.17 6.72 -6.15
CA ALA A 392 18.19 6.72 -7.60
C ALA A 392 19.37 7.54 -8.14
N SER A 393 20.24 6.90 -8.93
CA SER A 393 21.28 7.61 -9.66
C SER A 393 20.72 8.24 -10.95
N PRO A 394 21.21 9.42 -11.37
CA PRO A 394 20.87 10.02 -12.67
C PRO A 394 21.13 9.08 -13.86
N ASN A 395 22.04 8.11 -13.69
CA ASN A 395 22.42 7.14 -14.73
C ASN A 395 21.56 5.87 -14.72
N ASN A 396 20.60 5.75 -13.80
CA ASN A 396 19.70 4.61 -13.75
C ASN A 396 18.84 4.57 -15.01
N LYS A 397 18.97 3.49 -15.77
CA LYS A 397 18.25 3.32 -17.04
C LYS A 397 16.84 2.80 -16.84
N ASN A 398 16.64 1.97 -15.82
CA ASN A 398 15.43 1.19 -15.64
C ASN A 398 14.96 1.27 -14.18
N TYR A 399 13.69 1.58 -13.99
CA TYR A 399 13.00 1.42 -12.71
C TYR A 399 11.90 0.39 -12.86
N LEU A 400 11.48 -0.19 -11.74
CA LEU A 400 10.29 -1.01 -11.72
C LEU A 400 9.10 -0.19 -11.23
N PHE A 401 8.16 0.02 -12.14
CA PHE A 401 6.83 0.53 -11.84
C PHE A 401 6.00 -0.56 -11.17
N ASP A 402 5.33 -0.19 -10.10
CA ASP A 402 4.44 -1.00 -9.28
C ASP A 402 3.25 -0.11 -8.89
N LEU A 403 2.07 -0.45 -9.41
CA LEU A 403 0.88 0.38 -9.37
C LEU A 403 0.48 0.75 -7.93
N MET A 404 0.58 -0.21 -7.02
CA MET A 404 0.18 -0.04 -5.63
C MET A 404 1.32 0.34 -4.67
N SER A 405 2.56 0.45 -5.16
CA SER A 405 3.68 1.01 -4.37
C SER A 405 3.44 2.44 -3.88
N CYS A 406 2.52 3.18 -4.51
CA CYS A 406 2.07 4.49 -4.04
C CYS A 406 1.52 4.45 -2.61
N MET A 407 0.85 3.37 -2.19
CA MET A 407 0.35 3.21 -0.81
C MET A 407 1.48 3.22 0.21
N TYR A 408 2.64 2.64 -0.12
CA TYR A 408 3.82 2.64 0.73
C TYR A 408 4.56 3.99 0.67
N ASN A 409 4.82 4.48 -0.55
CA ASN A 409 5.58 5.70 -0.76
C ASN A 409 4.89 6.96 -0.20
N LEU A 410 3.55 6.97 -0.13
CA LEU A 410 2.79 8.07 0.48
C LEU A 410 2.87 8.14 2.00
N LEU A 411 3.34 7.08 2.68
CA LEU A 411 3.58 7.11 4.13
C LEU A 411 4.65 8.15 4.50
N ASP A 412 5.58 8.42 3.59
CA ASP A 412 6.66 9.39 3.76
C ASP A 412 7.10 9.95 2.40
N ILE A 413 6.32 10.92 1.92
CA ILE A 413 6.57 11.57 0.62
C ILE A 413 7.98 12.20 0.57
N PRO A 414 8.46 12.93 1.61
CA PRO A 414 9.83 13.45 1.60
C PRO A 414 10.88 12.37 1.36
N GLN A 415 10.82 11.24 2.08
CA GLN A 415 11.75 10.12 1.84
C GLN A 415 11.60 9.58 0.41
N ALA A 416 10.38 9.32 -0.05
CA ALA A 416 10.13 8.78 -1.38
C ALA A 416 10.67 9.69 -2.49
N TYR A 417 10.61 11.02 -2.29
CA TYR A 417 11.08 12.00 -3.27
C TYR A 417 12.59 12.21 -3.21
N ARG A 418 13.22 12.07 -2.04
CA ARG A 418 14.68 12.13 -1.89
C ARG A 418 15.41 11.04 -2.66
N ARG A 419 14.74 9.92 -2.93
CA ARG A 419 15.25 8.90 -3.86
C ARG A 419 15.59 9.49 -5.23
N PHE A 420 14.91 10.56 -5.66
CA PHE A 420 15.11 11.20 -6.96
C PHE A 420 15.70 12.61 -6.82
N ASN A 421 16.83 12.85 -7.49
CA ASN A 421 17.52 14.13 -7.41
C ASN A 421 16.61 15.33 -7.74
N PHE A 422 16.68 16.37 -6.92
CA PHE A 422 15.94 17.64 -7.06
C PHE A 422 14.42 17.58 -6.85
N LEU A 423 13.79 16.38 -6.85
CA LEU A 423 12.33 16.26 -6.87
C LEU A 423 11.66 16.90 -5.65
N GLU A 424 12.14 16.65 -4.43
CA GLU A 424 11.57 17.25 -3.21
C GLU A 424 11.57 18.79 -3.28
N GLY A 425 12.66 19.38 -3.75
CA GLY A 425 12.77 20.83 -3.93
C GLY A 425 11.83 21.37 -5.01
N ILE A 426 11.69 20.64 -6.12
CA ILE A 426 10.82 21.00 -7.23
C ILE A 426 9.35 20.96 -6.82
N ALA A 427 8.95 19.89 -6.13
CA ALA A 427 7.60 19.69 -5.66
C ALA A 427 7.18 20.78 -4.68
N LYS A 428 8.03 21.13 -3.69
CA LYS A 428 7.73 22.18 -2.71
C LYS A 428 7.52 23.56 -3.34
N LYS A 429 8.31 23.91 -4.37
CA LYS A 429 8.21 25.20 -5.07
C LYS A 429 7.04 25.30 -6.04
N THR A 430 6.54 24.16 -6.53
CA THR A 430 5.45 24.13 -7.51
C THR A 430 4.10 24.13 -6.79
N LYS A 431 3.33 25.22 -6.89
CA LYS A 431 2.06 25.38 -6.16
C LYS A 431 1.11 24.19 -6.32
N ASP A 432 0.94 23.70 -7.54
CA ASP A 432 -0.01 22.63 -7.86
C ASP A 432 0.61 21.22 -7.84
N SER A 433 1.82 21.02 -7.29
CA SER A 433 2.42 19.69 -7.18
C SER A 433 1.55 18.70 -6.40
N LEU A 434 1.70 17.40 -6.64
CA LEU A 434 1.02 16.36 -5.86
C LEU A 434 1.38 16.46 -4.38
N TYR A 435 2.65 16.75 -4.06
CA TYR A 435 3.09 17.02 -2.71
C TYR A 435 2.25 18.12 -2.04
N ASN A 436 2.11 19.29 -2.69
CA ASN A 436 1.38 20.42 -2.13
C ASN A 436 -0.14 20.15 -2.09
N GLN A 437 -0.70 19.42 -3.05
CA GLN A 437 -2.10 19.00 -3.02
C GLN A 437 -2.40 18.06 -1.86
N LEU A 438 -1.55 17.05 -1.64
CA LEU A 438 -1.69 16.08 -0.54
C LEU A 438 -1.54 16.76 0.83
N GLN A 439 -0.55 17.63 0.97
CA GLN A 439 -0.33 18.42 2.19
C GLN A 439 -1.49 19.40 2.44
N GLY A 440 -1.99 20.07 1.40
CA GLY A 440 -3.12 20.98 1.51
C GLY A 440 -4.42 20.29 1.90
N LYS A 441 -4.73 19.15 1.25
CA LYS A 441 -5.98 18.40 1.47
C LYS A 441 -6.00 17.68 2.82
N TYR A 442 -4.89 17.01 3.19
CA TYR A 442 -4.87 16.14 4.36
C TYR A 442 -4.09 16.69 5.54
N LYS A 443 -3.22 17.69 5.35
CA LYS A 443 -2.36 18.28 6.40
C LYS A 443 -1.70 17.17 7.24
N ASN A 444 -1.79 17.27 8.56
CA ASN A 444 -1.23 16.31 9.52
C ASN A 444 -1.96 14.95 9.53
N ARG A 445 -3.05 14.79 8.78
CA ARG A 445 -3.84 13.53 8.71
C ARG A 445 -3.45 12.64 7.53
N LEU A 446 -2.49 13.04 6.69
CA LEU A 446 -2.10 12.27 5.50
C LEU A 446 -1.72 10.82 5.86
N ALA A 447 -0.80 10.64 6.82
CA ALA A 447 -0.38 9.32 7.28
C ALA A 447 -1.59 8.48 7.70
N SER A 448 -2.58 9.09 8.36
CA SER A 448 -3.80 8.42 8.76
C SER A 448 -4.68 7.97 7.60
N LYS A 449 -4.69 8.72 6.49
CA LYS A 449 -5.53 8.46 5.31
C LYS A 449 -4.91 7.47 4.33
N VAL A 450 -3.60 7.28 4.37
CA VAL A 450 -2.88 6.37 3.45
C VAL A 450 -2.44 5.07 4.12
N SER A 451 -2.37 5.03 5.46
CA SER A 451 -2.00 3.82 6.22
C SER A 451 -3.09 2.75 6.21
N ILE A 452 -2.72 1.49 6.02
CA ILE A 452 -3.56 0.32 6.33
C ILE A 452 -3.11 -0.25 7.67
N ARG A 453 -3.99 -0.22 8.67
CA ARG A 453 -3.65 -0.59 10.07
C ARG A 453 -4.22 -1.94 10.51
N ASN A 454 -4.87 -2.65 9.61
CA ASN A 454 -5.61 -3.86 9.94
C ASN A 454 -5.59 -4.81 8.74
N MET A 455 -5.28 -6.09 9.00
CA MET A 455 -5.22 -7.12 7.98
C MET A 455 -6.59 -7.40 7.34
N GLU A 456 -7.69 -7.36 8.11
CA GLU A 456 -9.03 -7.53 7.54
C GLU A 456 -9.41 -6.36 6.61
N VAL A 457 -8.94 -5.14 6.90
CA VAL A 457 -9.12 -3.99 5.98
C VAL A 457 -8.29 -4.18 4.71
N LEU A 458 -7.06 -4.70 4.83
CA LEU A 458 -6.23 -5.06 3.67
C LEU A 458 -6.93 -6.11 2.79
N ASP A 459 -7.44 -7.18 3.39
CA ASP A 459 -8.19 -8.23 2.70
C ASP A 459 -9.37 -7.67 1.91
N GLN A 460 -10.21 -6.87 2.58
CA GLN A 460 -11.37 -6.26 1.94
C GLN A 460 -10.98 -5.30 0.82
N PHE A 461 -9.87 -4.58 0.98
CA PHE A 461 -9.38 -3.69 -0.06
C PHE A 461 -8.88 -4.48 -1.28
N ILE A 462 -8.11 -5.55 -1.11
CA ILE A 462 -7.67 -6.42 -2.21
C ILE A 462 -8.88 -7.03 -2.94
N LEU A 463 -9.85 -7.56 -2.19
CA LEU A 463 -11.10 -8.09 -2.76
C LEU A 463 -11.89 -7.02 -3.54
N HIS A 464 -11.93 -5.79 -3.04
CA HIS A 464 -12.56 -4.67 -3.74
C HIS A 464 -11.88 -4.37 -5.07
N LEU A 465 -10.54 -4.34 -5.10
CA LEU A 465 -9.76 -4.10 -6.32
C LEU A 465 -10.00 -5.19 -7.37
N GLN A 466 -10.04 -6.46 -6.95
CA GLN A 466 -10.32 -7.59 -7.84
C GLN A 466 -11.75 -7.54 -8.40
N LYS A 467 -12.73 -7.19 -7.56
CA LYS A 467 -14.15 -7.11 -7.95
C LYS A 467 -14.43 -5.94 -8.90
N HIS A 468 -13.73 -4.82 -8.73
CA HIS A 468 -13.91 -3.60 -9.54
C HIS A 468 -12.78 -3.39 -10.54
N ARG A 469 -12.14 -4.49 -10.97
CA ARG A 469 -11.11 -4.49 -12.01
C ARG A 469 -11.64 -3.76 -13.27
N PRO A 470 -10.90 -2.77 -13.80
CA PRO A 470 -11.35 -2.04 -14.97
C PRO A 470 -11.32 -2.91 -16.23
N GLN A 471 -12.09 -2.50 -17.25
CA GLN A 471 -12.02 -3.10 -18.58
C GLN A 471 -10.69 -2.75 -19.27
N GLY A 472 -10.24 -3.64 -20.15
CA GLY A 472 -9.04 -3.41 -20.96
C GLY A 472 -9.27 -2.35 -22.03
N SER A 473 -8.26 -1.52 -22.27
CA SER A 473 -8.22 -0.54 -23.37
C SER A 473 -6.84 -0.56 -24.01
N SER A 474 -6.71 -0.01 -25.21
CA SER A 474 -5.42 0.25 -25.85
C SER A 474 -4.69 1.43 -25.21
N ASN A 475 -5.41 2.32 -24.54
CA ASN A 475 -4.87 3.47 -23.83
C ASN A 475 -4.50 3.08 -22.39
N ASP A 476 -3.21 3.00 -22.09
CA ASP A 476 -2.74 2.65 -20.75
C ASP A 476 -3.17 3.67 -19.69
N ILE A 477 -3.18 4.96 -20.01
CA ILE A 477 -3.56 6.05 -19.09
C ILE A 477 -5.03 5.93 -18.69
N GLU A 478 -5.89 5.60 -19.65
CA GLU A 478 -7.32 5.37 -19.42
C GLU A 478 -7.54 4.20 -18.45
N VAL A 479 -6.88 3.06 -18.68
CA VAL A 479 -7.02 1.87 -17.81
C VAL A 479 -6.52 2.17 -16.40
N LEU A 480 -5.37 2.84 -16.27
CA LEU A 480 -4.79 3.22 -14.98
C LEU A 480 -5.68 4.23 -14.23
N SER A 481 -6.23 5.22 -14.94
CA SER A 481 -7.18 6.18 -14.38
C SER A 481 -8.44 5.48 -13.86
N ASN A 482 -9.03 4.60 -14.68
CA ASN A 482 -10.21 3.82 -14.31
C ASN A 482 -9.93 2.92 -13.10
N PHE A 483 -8.73 2.33 -13.02
CA PHE A 483 -8.29 1.58 -11.85
C PHE A 483 -8.30 2.45 -10.59
N PHE A 484 -7.60 3.60 -10.59
CA PHE A 484 -7.51 4.47 -9.42
C PHE A 484 -8.87 5.05 -9.01
N ASN A 485 -9.72 5.37 -9.98
CA ASN A 485 -11.08 5.83 -9.74
C ASN A 485 -11.92 4.77 -9.03
N SER A 486 -11.85 3.50 -9.48
CA SER A 486 -12.53 2.37 -8.85
C SER A 486 -11.93 2.01 -7.49
N ALA A 487 -10.61 2.09 -7.33
CA ALA A 487 -9.93 1.83 -6.07
C ALA A 487 -10.32 2.86 -5.00
N GLY A 488 -10.45 4.13 -5.37
CA GLY A 488 -10.83 5.21 -4.47
C GLY A 488 -12.30 5.20 -4.03
N THR A 489 -13.16 4.30 -4.55
CA THR A 489 -14.52 4.09 -4.04
C THR A 489 -14.60 3.08 -2.91
N PHE A 490 -13.47 2.49 -2.51
CA PHE A 490 -13.42 1.59 -1.36
C PHE A 490 -13.83 2.33 -0.09
N GLU A 491 -14.82 1.77 0.60
CA GLU A 491 -15.27 2.23 1.90
C GLU A 491 -15.54 1.03 2.80
N ILE A 492 -15.09 1.11 4.05
CA ILE A 492 -15.46 0.14 5.08
C ILE A 492 -15.78 0.87 6.39
N TYR A 493 -16.89 0.49 7.02
CA TYR A 493 -17.37 1.13 8.25
C TYR A 493 -16.53 0.73 9.46
N THR A 494 -16.48 1.60 10.45
CA THR A 494 -15.98 1.34 11.80
C THR A 494 -17.16 1.32 12.78
N TYR A 495 -16.90 1.20 14.08
CA TYR A 495 -17.96 1.21 15.11
C TYR A 495 -18.17 2.59 15.77
N ASP A 496 -17.47 3.64 15.33
CA ASP A 496 -17.74 5.01 15.78
C ASP A 496 -18.98 5.54 15.07
N ALA A 497 -19.98 6.00 15.81
CA ALA A 497 -21.12 6.71 15.23
C ALA A 497 -20.83 8.22 15.20
N GLU A 498 -20.91 8.84 14.02
CA GLU A 498 -21.00 10.29 13.90
C GLU A 498 -22.34 10.78 14.46
N THR A 499 -22.45 12.08 14.73
CA THR A 499 -23.61 12.76 15.32
C THR A 499 -24.96 12.44 14.65
N ASP A 500 -24.93 11.97 13.40
CA ASP A 500 -26.11 11.61 12.59
C ASP A 500 -26.36 10.09 12.47
N LYS A 501 -25.83 9.26 13.39
CA LYS A 501 -25.94 7.78 13.39
C LYS A 501 -25.22 7.07 12.23
N ASN A 502 -24.42 7.77 11.44
CA ASN A 502 -23.59 7.16 10.41
C ASN A 502 -22.26 6.71 11.00
N HIS A 503 -21.88 5.48 10.74
CA HIS A 503 -20.60 4.96 11.21
C HIS A 503 -19.43 5.63 10.46
N TYR A 504 -18.34 5.99 11.14
CA TYR A 504 -17.13 6.51 10.50
C TYR A 504 -16.58 5.50 9.49
N LYS A 505 -16.08 5.99 8.35
CA LYS A 505 -15.61 5.15 7.24
C LYS A 505 -14.10 5.27 7.04
N ILE A 506 -13.46 4.12 6.84
CA ILE A 506 -12.10 4.04 6.28
C ILE A 506 -12.25 4.04 4.76
N ALA A 507 -11.57 4.98 4.10
CA ALA A 507 -11.59 5.14 2.65
C ALA A 507 -10.25 5.66 2.13
N PHE A 508 -9.91 5.31 0.88
CA PHE A 508 -8.67 5.71 0.20
C PHE A 508 -8.95 6.68 -0.95
N GLU A 509 -9.75 7.72 -0.68
CA GLU A 509 -10.25 8.69 -1.67
C GLU A 509 -9.14 9.37 -2.49
N PHE A 510 -7.93 9.51 -1.92
CA PHE A 510 -6.79 10.11 -2.64
C PHE A 510 -6.42 9.34 -3.92
N LEU A 511 -6.68 8.03 -3.99
CA LEU A 511 -6.46 7.23 -5.19
C LEU A 511 -7.27 7.82 -6.35
N LYS A 512 -8.56 8.08 -6.14
CA LYS A 512 -9.42 8.70 -7.13
C LYS A 512 -9.15 10.20 -7.29
N ASP A 513 -9.25 10.92 -6.18
CA ASP A 513 -9.32 12.38 -6.18
C ASP A 513 -8.02 13.06 -6.64
N ILE A 514 -6.90 12.36 -6.48
CA ILE A 514 -5.57 12.89 -6.81
C ILE A 514 -4.96 12.07 -7.96
N LEU A 515 -4.74 10.76 -7.79
CA LEU A 515 -4.02 9.97 -8.80
C LEU A 515 -4.86 9.68 -10.05
N GLY A 516 -6.13 9.28 -9.89
CA GLY A 516 -7.06 9.03 -10.99
C GLY A 516 -7.35 10.30 -11.79
N ASN A 517 -7.68 11.40 -11.10
CA ASN A 517 -7.90 12.70 -11.72
C ASN A 517 -6.66 13.22 -12.46
N LEU A 518 -5.46 13.07 -11.89
CA LEU A 518 -4.21 13.44 -12.56
C LEU A 518 -4.06 12.73 -13.92
N LEU A 519 -4.30 11.41 -13.96
CA LEU A 519 -4.18 10.64 -15.19
C LEU A 519 -5.20 11.10 -16.24
N LEU A 520 -6.41 11.50 -15.85
CA LEU A 520 -7.38 12.11 -16.77
C LEU A 520 -6.87 13.45 -17.34
N GLU A 521 -6.25 14.29 -16.52
CA GLU A 521 -5.66 15.56 -16.98
C GLU A 521 -4.47 15.33 -17.92
N ILE A 522 -3.64 14.32 -17.65
CA ILE A 522 -2.56 13.91 -18.56
C ILE A 522 -3.14 13.41 -19.89
N ASP A 523 -4.21 12.61 -19.87
CA ASP A 523 -4.81 12.02 -21.07
C ASP A 523 -5.43 13.07 -22.00
N LYS A 524 -5.97 14.16 -21.43
CA LYS A 524 -6.50 15.31 -22.19
C LYS A 524 -5.42 16.04 -23.00
N GLN A 525 -4.16 15.98 -22.59
CA GLN A 525 -3.06 16.69 -23.25
C GLN A 525 -2.23 15.73 -24.12
N GLU A 526 -2.12 16.00 -25.42
CA GLU A 526 -1.35 15.16 -26.36
C GLU A 526 0.12 15.01 -25.94
N SER A 527 0.77 16.10 -25.54
CA SER A 527 2.14 16.10 -25.00
C SER A 527 2.26 15.29 -23.71
N GLY A 528 1.29 15.42 -22.79
CA GLY A 528 1.21 14.62 -21.58
C GLY A 528 1.18 13.13 -21.87
N ARG A 529 0.30 12.69 -22.77
CA ARG A 529 0.22 11.30 -23.25
C ARG A 529 1.53 10.81 -23.85
N LYS A 530 2.17 11.61 -24.71
CA LYS A 530 3.46 11.26 -25.33
C LYS A 530 4.56 11.04 -24.29
N ILE A 531 4.68 11.95 -23.31
CA ILE A 531 5.70 11.84 -22.26
C ILE A 531 5.41 10.65 -21.33
N PHE A 532 4.16 10.46 -20.92
CA PHE A 532 3.76 9.30 -20.13
C PHE A 532 4.12 8.00 -20.85
N ASN A 533 3.72 7.86 -22.11
CA ASN A 533 4.00 6.66 -22.90
C ASN A 533 5.50 6.45 -23.14
N ALA A 534 6.27 7.52 -23.31
CA ALA A 534 7.72 7.44 -23.45
C ALA A 534 8.40 6.85 -22.19
N ILE A 535 7.90 7.17 -21.00
CA ILE A 535 8.39 6.60 -19.73
C ILE A 535 7.85 5.17 -19.55
N PHE A 536 6.53 4.98 -19.71
CA PHE A 536 5.84 3.73 -19.36
C PHE A 536 6.11 2.57 -20.34
N SER A 537 6.29 2.86 -21.63
CA SER A 537 6.44 1.81 -22.67
C SER A 537 7.86 1.26 -22.85
N GLY A 538 8.88 1.86 -22.24
CA GLY A 538 10.25 1.31 -22.21
C GLY A 538 11.07 1.35 -23.51
N ASN A 539 10.67 2.12 -24.53
CA ASN A 539 11.44 2.27 -25.79
C ASN A 539 12.33 3.52 -25.74
N SER A 540 13.65 3.33 -25.76
CA SER A 540 14.62 4.35 -25.30
C SER A 540 15.21 5.29 -26.36
N ILE A 541 15.14 5.00 -27.65
CA ILE A 541 15.98 5.71 -28.63
C ILE A 541 15.31 6.98 -29.20
N SER A 542 13.97 7.05 -29.31
CA SER A 542 13.28 8.27 -29.78
C SER A 542 12.77 9.18 -28.65
N SER A 543 12.89 8.75 -27.39
CA SER A 543 12.08 9.28 -26.28
C SER A 543 12.65 10.53 -25.60
N THR A 544 13.96 10.74 -25.63
CA THR A 544 14.60 11.94 -25.04
C THR A 544 14.40 13.21 -25.88
N ASP A 545 14.29 13.07 -27.21
CA ASP A 545 13.94 14.19 -28.09
C ASP A 545 12.47 14.59 -27.96
N ILE A 546 11.58 13.64 -27.65
CA ILE A 546 10.16 13.90 -27.36
C ILE A 546 10.04 14.81 -26.15
N ILE A 547 10.76 14.52 -25.05
CA ILE A 547 10.73 15.37 -23.85
C ILE A 547 11.09 16.83 -24.17
N LYS A 548 12.17 17.06 -24.93
CA LYS A 548 12.62 18.41 -25.26
C LYS A 548 11.63 19.17 -26.17
N ARG A 549 10.84 18.46 -26.97
CA ARG A 549 9.83 19.05 -27.88
C ARG A 549 8.50 19.33 -27.18
N GLU A 550 8.06 18.42 -26.33
CA GLU A 550 6.68 18.36 -25.81
C GLU A 550 6.49 19.14 -24.49
N ILE A 551 7.54 19.37 -23.69
CA ILE A 551 7.39 20.22 -22.50
C ILE A 551 7.20 21.67 -22.95
N ASN A 552 6.22 22.36 -22.35
CA ASN A 552 6.05 23.80 -22.51
C ASN A 552 7.14 24.55 -21.76
N ILE A 553 8.37 24.38 -22.22
CA ILE A 553 9.45 25.20 -21.78
C ILE A 553 9.59 26.33 -22.77
N ASN A 554 9.21 27.52 -22.33
CA ASN A 554 9.77 28.78 -22.81
C ASN A 554 11.28 28.88 -22.52
N ILE A 555 12.06 27.81 -22.70
CA ILE A 555 13.54 27.80 -22.67
C ILE A 555 14.11 28.02 -24.10
N GLY A 556 13.26 28.27 -25.09
CA GLY A 556 13.66 28.37 -26.50
C GLY A 556 13.82 29.76 -27.11
N LEU A 557 13.16 30.81 -26.61
CA LEU A 557 13.31 32.17 -27.19
C LEU A 557 14.38 33.04 -26.50
N TYR A 558 14.96 32.56 -25.40
CA TYR A 558 16.09 33.21 -24.73
C TYR A 558 17.37 32.35 -24.71
N LYS A 559 17.49 31.36 -25.60
CA LYS A 559 18.82 31.12 -26.16
C LYS A 559 19.14 32.36 -26.97
N ASN A 560 19.86 33.27 -26.31
CA ASN A 560 20.83 34.14 -26.93
C ASN A 560 21.68 33.30 -27.90
N LYS A 561 21.16 32.99 -29.10
CA LYS A 561 21.98 32.88 -30.29
C LYS A 561 22.49 34.30 -30.50
N ARG A 562 23.49 34.69 -29.72
CA ARG A 562 24.49 35.67 -30.15
C ARG A 562 25.12 35.02 -31.37
N ASN A 563 24.47 35.16 -32.52
CA ASN A 563 25.13 34.85 -33.77
C ASN A 563 26.26 35.86 -33.83
N GLY A 564 27.50 35.38 -33.91
CA GLY A 564 28.63 36.27 -34.15
C GLY A 564 28.36 37.09 -35.41
N VAL A 565 28.83 38.33 -35.44
CA VAL A 565 28.67 39.23 -36.59
C VAL A 565 29.02 38.51 -37.91
N GLY A 566 30.06 37.67 -37.91
CA GLY A 566 30.44 36.86 -39.06
C GLY A 566 29.35 35.91 -39.58
N THR A 567 28.58 35.25 -38.71
CA THR A 567 27.51 34.32 -39.12
C THR A 567 26.32 35.05 -39.75
N ILE A 568 25.98 36.24 -39.23
CA ILE A 568 24.89 37.05 -39.78
C ILE A 568 25.32 37.65 -41.13
N LYS A 569 26.56 38.16 -41.20
CA LYS A 569 27.16 38.66 -42.45
C LYS A 569 27.15 37.60 -43.55
N ARG A 570 27.51 36.35 -43.24
CA ARG A 570 27.50 35.24 -44.21
C ARG A 570 26.10 34.93 -44.72
N LYS A 571 25.11 34.82 -43.83
CA LYS A 571 23.71 34.54 -44.23
C LYS A 571 23.08 35.67 -45.06
N LEU A 572 23.56 36.90 -44.89
CA LEU A 572 23.17 38.06 -45.69
C LEU A 572 23.73 37.96 -47.11
N ASP A 573 24.99 37.56 -47.25
CA ASP A 573 25.65 37.35 -48.54
C ASP A 573 25.00 36.17 -49.28
N ASP A 574 24.72 35.06 -48.58
CA ASP A 574 24.05 33.89 -49.15
C ASP A 574 22.64 34.19 -49.70
N ARG A 575 21.97 35.23 -49.21
CA ARG A 575 20.60 35.61 -49.61
C ARG A 575 20.53 36.70 -50.68
N ASN A 576 21.61 37.46 -50.85
CA ASN A 576 21.68 38.60 -51.77
C ASN A 576 22.99 38.52 -52.59
N PRO A 577 23.23 37.40 -53.29
CA PRO A 577 24.52 37.13 -53.93
C PRO A 577 24.90 38.18 -54.98
N GLU A 578 23.91 38.78 -55.63
CA GLU A 578 24.08 39.84 -56.64
C GLU A 578 24.65 41.15 -56.08
N PHE A 579 24.52 41.41 -54.77
CA PHE A 579 24.97 42.65 -54.13
C PHE A 579 26.28 42.50 -53.33
N ILE A 580 26.91 41.31 -53.33
CA ILE A 580 28.13 41.04 -52.54
C ILE A 580 29.28 42.00 -52.90
N ASN A 581 29.38 42.41 -54.16
CA ASN A 581 30.40 43.33 -54.68
C ASN A 581 29.94 44.78 -54.76
N ASP A 582 28.71 45.09 -54.33
CA ASP A 582 28.17 46.45 -54.34
C ASP A 582 28.77 47.28 -53.19
N GLN A 583 29.39 48.40 -53.53
CA GLN A 583 30.11 49.24 -52.57
C GLN A 583 29.18 49.92 -51.56
N GLU A 584 27.94 50.23 -51.94
CA GLU A 584 26.92 50.78 -51.03
C GLU A 584 26.44 49.71 -50.04
N TYR A 585 26.22 48.48 -50.51
CA TYR A 585 25.87 47.33 -49.68
C TYR A 585 26.98 47.01 -48.66
N ILE A 586 28.25 47.01 -49.08
CA ILE A 586 29.41 46.80 -48.20
C ILE A 586 29.50 47.88 -47.11
N ASN A 587 29.32 49.15 -47.49
CA ASN A 587 29.40 50.27 -46.55
C ASN A 587 28.25 50.26 -45.53
N LEU A 588 27.04 49.92 -45.97
CA LEU A 588 25.88 49.80 -45.10
C LEU A 588 26.01 48.61 -44.13
N LYS A 589 26.55 47.48 -44.59
CA LYS A 589 26.88 46.33 -43.74
C LYS A 589 27.99 46.63 -42.73
N ARG A 590 28.83 47.63 -42.96
CA ARG A 590 29.80 48.10 -41.95
C ARG A 590 29.15 49.00 -40.91
N SER A 591 28.25 49.90 -41.32
CA SER A 591 27.58 50.82 -40.39
C SER A 591 26.51 50.15 -39.52
N LEU A 592 25.81 49.14 -40.05
CA LEU A 592 24.75 48.41 -39.33
C LEU A 592 25.28 47.36 -38.34
N PHE A 593 26.53 46.93 -38.49
CA PHE A 593 27.17 45.90 -37.66
C PHE A 593 28.29 46.48 -36.77
N ASP A 594 27.97 47.54 -36.03
CA ASP A 594 28.83 48.28 -35.09
C ASP A 594 29.06 47.57 -33.74
N LYS A 595 28.22 46.60 -33.38
CA LYS A 595 28.30 45.86 -32.11
C LYS A 595 28.99 44.51 -32.29
N PRO A 596 29.74 44.03 -31.27
CA PRO A 596 30.40 42.73 -31.34
C PRO A 596 29.42 41.54 -31.35
N TYR A 597 28.17 41.75 -30.90
CA TYR A 597 27.11 40.73 -30.86
C TYR A 597 25.73 41.34 -31.11
N TYR A 598 24.85 40.56 -31.75
CA TYR A 598 23.45 40.92 -32.01
C TYR A 598 22.51 39.86 -31.44
N THR A 599 21.41 40.30 -30.83
CA THR A 599 20.29 39.41 -30.50
C THR A 599 19.53 39.02 -31.76
N TYR A 600 18.77 37.93 -31.72
CA TYR A 600 17.99 37.47 -32.87
C TYR A 600 17.01 38.55 -33.38
N ASN A 601 16.31 39.25 -32.48
CA ASN A 601 15.38 40.32 -32.86
C ASN A 601 16.09 41.51 -33.51
N MET A 602 17.27 41.89 -33.00
CA MET A 602 18.10 42.93 -33.64
C MET A 602 18.56 42.50 -35.03
N ALA A 603 18.98 41.24 -35.18
CA ALA A 603 19.42 40.70 -36.47
C ALA A 603 18.26 40.63 -37.49
N MET A 604 17.04 40.26 -37.05
CA MET A 604 15.85 40.22 -37.91
C MET A 604 15.39 41.62 -38.33
N ASN A 605 15.41 42.60 -37.42
CA ASN A 605 15.13 43.99 -37.78
C ASN A 605 16.15 44.55 -38.77
N LEU A 606 17.43 44.28 -38.58
CA LEU A 606 18.49 44.67 -39.52
C LEU A 606 18.30 44.02 -40.91
N LEU A 607 17.94 42.74 -40.94
CA LEU A 607 17.61 42.02 -42.18
C LEU A 607 16.41 42.65 -42.90
N GLN A 608 15.36 43.04 -42.19
CA GLN A 608 14.20 43.71 -42.77
C GLN A 608 14.52 45.11 -43.33
N ILE A 609 15.39 45.87 -42.65
CA ILE A 609 15.87 47.18 -43.13
C ILE A 609 16.65 47.02 -44.43
N LEU A 610 17.52 46.00 -44.51
CA LEU A 610 18.29 45.70 -45.72
C LEU A 610 17.40 45.21 -46.86
N GLN A 611 16.44 44.31 -46.58
CA GLN A 611 15.49 43.83 -47.58
C GLN A 611 14.62 44.95 -48.15
N LYS A 612 14.15 45.90 -47.32
CA LYS A 612 13.39 47.06 -47.81
C LYS A 612 14.19 47.99 -48.73
N ARG A 613 15.52 47.98 -48.63
CA ARG A 613 16.38 48.91 -49.37
C ARG A 613 16.97 48.31 -50.65
N PHE A 614 17.14 46.99 -50.71
CA PHE A 614 17.76 46.30 -51.84
C PHE A 614 16.84 45.31 -52.59
N ASN A 615 15.67 44.95 -52.02
CA ASN A 615 14.64 44.15 -52.72
C ASN A 615 13.38 44.97 -53.04
N GLY A 616 13.56 46.28 -53.29
CA GLY A 616 12.54 47.17 -53.83
C GLY A 616 12.62 47.25 -55.35
#